data_AF-C7GZ16-F1
#
_entry.id   AF-C7GZ16-F1
#
_cell.length_a   1.000
_cell.length_b   1.000
_cell.length_c   1.000
_cell.angle_alpha   90.00
_cell.angle_beta   90.00
_cell.angle_gamma   90.00
#
_symmetry.space_group_name_H-M   'P 1'
#
loop_
_entity.id
_entity.type
_entity.pdbx_description
1 polymer ?
#
loop_
_entity_poly.entity_id
_entity_poly.type
_entity_poly.pdbx_seq_one_letter_code
_entity_poly.pdbx_strand_id
1 'polypeptide(L)'
;MMIDNLIVNENIHPNSREIELLKADFSQFFDKDEEFCIDRFKKMLRSSDITLSKEGYELNFLGKSYARYLSSTKTETFISPDISDNAKEKNKNSENLYIVGDNLDAHQDYIIEPVTSTKKIRMECLSLMKKKQELLEEIMTGILKGIVLVE
;
A
#
# COMPACT_ATOMS: atom_id res chain seq x y z
N MET A 1 -2.50 9.63 7.73
CA MET A 1 -1.66 8.54 7.19
C MET A 1 -2.44 7.62 6.24
N MET A 2 -3.54 6.98 6.65
CA MET A 2 -4.29 6.06 5.75
C MET A 2 -5.24 6.75 4.76
N ILE A 3 -5.85 7.89 5.12
CA ILE A 3 -6.63 8.69 4.16
C ILE A 3 -5.71 9.24 3.05
N ASP A 4 -4.47 9.57 3.41
CA ASP A 4 -3.45 10.05 2.47
C ASP A 4 -3.07 8.95 1.47
N ASN A 5 -3.08 7.67 1.87
CA ASN A 5 -2.85 6.54 0.95
C ASN A 5 -3.92 6.46 -0.14
N LEU A 6 -5.19 6.69 0.21
CA LEU A 6 -6.29 6.71 -0.77
C LEU A 6 -6.08 7.83 -1.80
N ILE A 7 -5.74 9.03 -1.34
CA ILE A 7 -5.50 10.21 -2.20
C ILE A 7 -4.28 9.97 -3.11
N VAL A 8 -3.24 9.33 -2.58
CA VAL A 8 -2.05 8.97 -3.36
C VAL A 8 -2.39 7.90 -4.42
N ASN A 9 -3.18 6.89 -4.06
CA ASN A 9 -3.59 5.83 -4.98
C ASN A 9 -4.42 6.33 -6.17
N GLU A 10 -5.21 7.39 -6.00
CA GLU A 10 -6.01 7.98 -7.10
C GLU A 10 -5.16 8.45 -8.29
N ASN A 11 -3.89 8.82 -8.05
CA ASN A 11 -3.00 9.39 -9.06
C ASN A 11 -1.80 8.48 -9.38
N ILE A 12 -1.80 7.22 -8.92
CA ILE A 12 -0.71 6.28 -9.16
C ILE A 12 -0.82 5.66 -10.57
N HIS A 13 0.33 5.57 -11.23
CA HIS A 13 0.52 4.86 -12.48
C HIS A 13 1.43 3.64 -12.26
N PRO A 14 1.42 2.65 -13.17
CA PRO A 14 2.21 1.43 -13.03
C PRO A 14 3.73 1.62 -12.86
N ASN A 15 4.26 2.78 -13.25
CA ASN A 15 5.68 3.13 -13.16
C ASN A 15 5.94 4.30 -12.20
N SER A 16 4.94 4.76 -11.43
CA SER A 16 5.08 5.92 -10.56
C SER A 16 6.20 5.74 -9.54
N ARG A 17 6.33 4.54 -8.97
CA ARG A 17 7.37 4.23 -7.98
C ARG A 17 8.78 4.39 -8.57
N GLU A 18 9.03 3.85 -9.76
CA GLU A 18 10.32 3.94 -10.41
C GLU A 18 10.66 5.38 -10.79
N ILE A 19 9.67 6.16 -11.23
CA ILE A 19 9.86 7.58 -11.54
C ILE A 19 10.17 8.39 -10.28
N GLU A 20 9.48 8.13 -9.17
CA GLU A 20 9.77 8.77 -7.88
C GLU A 20 11.19 8.47 -7.40
N LEU A 21 11.63 7.21 -7.48
CA LEU A 21 13.00 6.82 -7.13
C LEU A 21 14.03 7.49 -8.05
N LEU A 22 13.79 7.54 -9.36
CA LEU A 22 14.65 8.25 -10.29
C LEU A 22 14.71 9.74 -9.98
N LYS A 23 13.60 10.39 -9.64
CA LYS A 23 13.59 11.81 -9.26
C LYS A 23 14.31 12.05 -7.93
N ALA A 24 14.16 11.16 -6.96
CA ALA A 24 14.80 11.27 -5.64
C ALA A 24 16.32 11.09 -5.71
N ASP A 25 16.78 10.02 -6.35
CA ASP A 25 18.20 9.63 -6.36
C ASP A 25 18.99 10.24 -7.52
N PHE A 26 18.30 10.58 -8.62
CA PHE A 26 18.89 10.97 -9.91
C PHE A 26 18.27 12.26 -10.48
N SER A 27 17.92 13.21 -9.62
CA SER A 27 17.32 14.51 -9.99
C SER A 27 18.11 15.28 -11.06
N GLN A 28 19.43 15.14 -11.10
CA GLN A 28 20.33 15.78 -12.08
C GLN A 28 20.12 15.31 -13.53
N PHE A 29 19.33 14.26 -13.74
CA PHE A 29 18.96 13.76 -15.07
C PHE A 29 17.57 14.20 -15.50
N PHE A 30 16.93 15.10 -14.76
CA PHE A 30 15.70 15.78 -15.17
C PHE A 30 16.02 17.22 -15.56
N ASP A 31 15.34 17.73 -16.58
CA ASP A 31 15.44 19.14 -16.95
C ASP A 31 14.43 20.02 -16.19
N LYS A 32 14.30 21.28 -16.62
CA LYS A 32 13.40 22.25 -15.98
C LYS A 32 11.92 21.95 -16.24
N ASP A 33 11.63 21.17 -17.28
CA ASP A 33 10.30 20.79 -17.71
C ASP A 33 9.93 19.37 -17.22
N GLU A 34 10.76 18.82 -16.32
CA GLU A 34 10.67 17.46 -15.75
C GLU A 34 10.84 16.31 -16.76
N GLU A 35 11.45 16.56 -17.92
CA GLU A 35 11.76 15.51 -18.88
C GLU A 35 13.07 14.79 -18.54
N PHE A 36 13.07 13.46 -18.71
CA PHE A 36 14.23 12.63 -18.41
C PHE A 36 15.30 12.72 -19.52
N CYS A 37 16.45 13.30 -19.17
CA CYS A 37 17.61 13.47 -20.04
C CYS A 37 18.40 12.16 -20.21
N ILE A 38 17.86 11.24 -21.02
CA ILE A 38 18.46 9.92 -21.27
C ILE A 38 19.91 9.97 -21.77
N ASP A 39 20.28 10.99 -22.56
CA ASP A 39 21.63 11.12 -23.11
C ASP A 39 22.66 11.46 -22.03
N ARG A 40 22.29 12.29 -21.06
CA ARG A 40 23.12 12.59 -19.90
C ARG A 40 23.30 11.32 -19.05
N PHE A 41 22.24 10.53 -18.88
CA PHE A 41 22.29 9.27 -18.12
C PHE A 41 23.18 8.22 -18.80
N LYS A 42 23.05 8.03 -20.12
CA LYS A 42 23.93 7.16 -20.92
C LYS A 42 25.39 7.59 -20.84
N LYS A 43 25.66 8.90 -20.84
CA LYS A 43 27.04 9.43 -20.71
C LYS A 43 27.65 9.09 -19.35
N MET A 44 26.87 9.19 -18.26
CA MET A 44 27.30 8.78 -16.93
C MET A 44 27.63 7.29 -16.90
N LEU A 45 26.75 6.41 -17.38
CA LEU A 45 26.98 4.95 -17.38
C LEU A 45 28.23 4.53 -18.17
N ARG A 46 28.51 5.22 -19.28
CA ARG A 46 29.72 4.98 -20.09
C ARG A 46 31.00 5.42 -19.41
N SER A 47 30.95 6.39 -18.50
CA SER A 47 32.14 6.86 -17.77
C SER A 47 32.65 5.87 -16.72
N SER A 48 31.84 4.88 -16.36
CA SER A 48 32.12 3.88 -15.34
C SER A 48 32.46 2.49 -15.91
N ASP A 49 32.85 2.39 -17.19
CA ASP A 49 33.15 1.13 -17.89
C ASP A 49 32.05 0.05 -17.82
N ILE A 50 30.80 0.48 -17.66
CA ILE A 50 29.64 -0.43 -17.62
C ILE A 50 29.31 -0.86 -19.05
N THR A 51 29.36 -2.17 -19.30
CA THR A 51 28.95 -2.73 -20.59
C THR A 51 27.44 -2.75 -20.69
N LEU A 52 26.87 -1.98 -21.63
CA LEU A 52 25.43 -1.96 -21.87
C LEU A 52 25.04 -3.19 -22.71
N SER A 53 24.40 -4.17 -22.07
CA SER A 53 23.80 -5.30 -22.78
C SER A 53 22.54 -4.85 -23.53
N LYS A 54 22.32 -5.41 -24.73
CA LYS A 54 21.08 -5.28 -25.50
C LYS A 54 20.17 -6.50 -25.32
N GLU A 55 20.24 -7.14 -24.17
CA GLU A 55 19.26 -8.17 -23.82
C GLU A 55 17.88 -7.52 -23.68
N GLY A 56 17.01 -7.82 -24.63
CA GLY A 56 15.64 -7.30 -24.72
C GLY A 56 14.59 -8.40 -24.65
N TYR A 57 14.95 -9.59 -24.13
CA TYR A 57 13.97 -10.66 -23.99
C TYR A 57 13.10 -10.40 -22.77
N GLU A 58 11.93 -9.82 -23.01
CA GLU A 58 10.94 -9.53 -21.99
C GLU A 58 9.75 -10.50 -22.15
N LEU A 59 9.40 -11.22 -21.07
CA LEU A 59 8.16 -11.99 -21.05
C LEU A 59 6.97 -11.02 -20.91
N ASN A 60 6.18 -10.92 -21.97
CA ASN A 60 4.97 -10.12 -22.00
C ASN A 60 3.75 -11.02 -21.85
N PHE A 61 2.89 -10.69 -20.88
CA PHE A 61 1.66 -11.41 -20.57
C PHE A 61 0.53 -10.42 -20.27
N LEU A 62 -0.71 -10.86 -20.49
CA LEU A 62 -1.89 -10.07 -20.20
C LEU A 62 -2.00 -9.82 -18.69
N GLY A 63 -2.17 -8.55 -18.28
CA GLY A 63 -2.23 -8.18 -16.87
C GLY A 63 -0.89 -7.75 -16.26
N LYS A 64 0.21 -7.76 -17.02
CA LYS A 64 1.52 -7.29 -16.53
C LYS A 64 1.55 -5.84 -16.07
N SER A 65 0.87 -4.95 -16.80
CA SER A 65 0.70 -3.54 -16.39
C SER A 65 -0.15 -3.40 -15.13
N TYR A 66 -1.18 -4.24 -14.99
CA TYR A 66 -2.02 -4.26 -13.79
C TYR A 66 -1.25 -4.78 -12.57
N ALA A 67 -0.42 -5.81 -12.72
CA ALA A 67 0.45 -6.29 -11.65
C ALA A 67 1.43 -5.19 -11.18
N ARG A 68 2.02 -4.43 -12.11
CA ARG A 68 2.87 -3.26 -11.80
C ARG A 68 2.10 -2.15 -11.06
N TYR A 69 0.88 -1.87 -11.50
CA TYR A 69 -0.02 -0.94 -10.81
C TYR A 69 -0.29 -1.38 -9.37
N LEU A 70 -0.70 -2.63 -9.15
CA LEU A 70 -0.95 -3.17 -7.81
C LEU A 70 0.28 -3.13 -6.90
N SER A 71 1.48 -3.33 -7.45
CA SER A 71 2.72 -3.20 -6.66
C SER A 71 3.13 -1.77 -6.34
N SER A 72 2.55 -0.79 -7.04
CA SER A 72 2.82 0.64 -6.84
C SER A 72 1.82 1.29 -5.90
N THR A 73 0.60 0.74 -5.81
CA THR A 73 -0.44 1.22 -4.89
C THR A 73 -0.07 0.97 -3.43
N LYS A 74 -0.52 1.86 -2.55
CA LYS A 74 -0.41 1.71 -1.09
C LYS A 74 -1.58 0.91 -0.54
N THR A 75 -1.37 0.26 0.61
CA THR A 75 -2.42 -0.50 1.30
C THR A 75 -3.55 0.40 1.79
N GLU A 76 -4.76 -0.14 1.65
CA GLU A 76 -6.01 0.44 2.17
C GLU A 76 -6.57 -0.38 3.34
N THR A 77 -5.79 -1.36 3.79
CA THR A 77 -6.06 -2.24 4.92
C THR A 77 -5.18 -1.85 6.10
N PHE A 78 -5.60 -2.21 7.31
CA PHE A 78 -4.77 -2.07 8.51
C PHE A 78 -4.75 -3.38 9.29
N ILE A 79 -3.69 -3.51 10.09
CA ILE A 79 -3.45 -4.62 10.99
C ILE A 79 -4.15 -4.38 12.34
N SER A 80 -4.95 -5.34 12.78
CA SER A 80 -5.59 -5.32 14.11
C SER A 80 -5.30 -6.63 14.87
N PRO A 81 -4.83 -6.59 16.13
CA PRO A 81 -4.54 -7.79 16.91
C PRO A 81 -5.83 -8.48 17.41
N ASP A 82 -5.87 -9.81 17.34
CA ASP A 82 -6.95 -10.59 17.94
C ASP A 82 -6.73 -10.75 19.45
N ILE A 83 -7.18 -9.74 20.22
CA ILE A 83 -7.00 -9.67 21.68
C ILE A 83 -7.46 -10.96 22.38
N SER A 84 -8.56 -11.55 21.93
CA SER A 84 -9.17 -12.73 22.54
C SER A 84 -8.30 -13.99 22.38
N ASP A 85 -7.73 -14.21 21.20
CA ASP A 85 -6.85 -15.34 20.93
C ASP A 85 -5.46 -15.11 21.52
N ASN A 86 -5.00 -13.86 21.57
CA ASN A 86 -3.65 -13.50 22.02
C ASN A 86 -3.52 -13.52 23.54
N ALA A 87 -4.61 -13.25 24.26
CA ALA A 87 -4.67 -13.36 25.71
C ALA A 87 -4.62 -14.81 26.22
N LYS A 88 -4.76 -15.82 25.36
CA LYS A 88 -4.66 -17.24 25.76
C LYS A 88 -3.25 -17.56 26.25
N GLU A 89 -3.13 -18.33 27.31
CA GLU A 89 -1.84 -18.61 27.97
C GLU A 89 -0.81 -19.26 27.04
N LYS A 90 -1.24 -20.20 26.18
CA LYS A 90 -0.41 -20.76 25.09
C LYS A 90 0.11 -19.71 24.10
N ASN A 91 -0.60 -18.58 23.99
CA ASN A 91 -0.41 -17.56 22.99
C ASN A 91 0.35 -16.33 23.50
N LYS A 92 0.47 -16.12 24.83
CA LYS A 92 1.12 -14.93 25.40
C LYS A 92 2.61 -14.81 25.05
N ASN A 93 3.35 -15.91 25.05
CA ASN A 93 4.82 -15.91 24.98
C ASN A 93 5.38 -16.73 23.80
N SER A 94 4.80 -16.64 22.59
CA SER A 94 5.53 -17.21 21.44
C SER A 94 5.65 -16.24 20.30
N GLU A 95 6.64 -16.58 19.49
CA GLU A 95 7.22 -15.78 18.44
C GLU A 95 6.55 -16.07 17.09
N ASN A 96 5.60 -17.01 17.05
CA ASN A 96 4.89 -17.38 15.82
C ASN A 96 3.80 -16.36 15.52
N LEU A 97 3.79 -15.84 14.29
CA LEU A 97 2.78 -14.92 13.81
C LEU A 97 1.77 -15.64 12.89
N TYR A 98 0.50 -15.30 13.04
CA TYR A 98 -0.56 -15.79 12.15
C TYR A 98 -1.37 -14.59 11.67
N ILE A 99 -1.41 -14.35 10.36
CA ILE A 99 -2.10 -13.21 9.76
C ILE A 99 -3.29 -13.74 8.97
N VAL A 100 -4.47 -13.14 9.17
CA VAL A 100 -5.68 -13.44 8.42
C VAL A 100 -6.00 -12.26 7.52
N GLY A 101 -5.91 -12.45 6.21
CA GLY A 101 -6.17 -11.42 5.20
C GLY A 101 -5.65 -11.80 3.82
N ASP A 102 -5.66 -10.83 2.90
CA ASP A 102 -4.95 -10.92 1.63
C ASP A 102 -3.43 -10.91 1.88
N ASN A 103 -2.69 -11.72 1.13
CA ASN A 103 -1.24 -11.84 1.30
C ASN A 103 -0.48 -10.63 0.73
N LEU A 104 -1.00 -9.97 -0.30
CA LEU A 104 -0.36 -8.80 -0.89
C LEU A 104 -0.35 -7.64 0.11
N ASP A 105 -1.50 -7.40 0.72
CA ASP A 105 -1.68 -6.40 1.77
C ASP A 105 -0.88 -6.74 3.03
N ALA A 106 -0.90 -8.01 3.46
CA ALA A 106 -0.14 -8.46 4.62
C ALA A 106 1.37 -8.23 4.46
N HIS A 107 1.91 -8.44 3.25
CA HIS A 107 3.31 -8.16 2.98
C HIS A 107 3.64 -6.67 3.06
N GLN A 108 2.77 -5.81 2.53
CA GLN A 108 3.02 -4.38 2.47
C GLN A 108 2.85 -3.72 3.85
N ASP A 109 1.83 -4.10 4.62
CA ASP A 109 1.62 -3.59 5.97
C ASP A 109 2.72 -4.05 6.95
N TYR A 110 3.21 -5.29 6.82
CA TYR A 110 4.32 -5.80 7.63
C TYR A 110 5.61 -4.99 7.44
N ILE A 111 5.85 -4.46 6.25
CA ILE A 111 7.03 -3.64 5.93
C ILE A 111 6.90 -2.24 6.55
N ILE A 112 5.68 -1.71 6.67
CA ILE A 112 5.40 -0.32 7.08
C ILE A 112 5.31 -0.19 8.60
N GLU A 113 4.72 -1.17 9.29
CA GLU A 113 4.62 -1.18 10.76
C GLU A 113 5.22 -2.48 11.33
N PRO A 114 6.46 -2.45 11.87
CA PRO A 114 7.05 -3.64 12.48
C PRO A 114 6.22 -4.01 13.72
N VAL A 115 5.45 -5.08 13.59
CA VAL A 115 4.56 -5.53 14.65
C VAL A 115 5.38 -6.05 15.83
N THR A 116 5.42 -5.31 16.93
CA THR A 116 6.05 -5.75 18.17
C THR A 116 5.18 -6.80 18.85
N SER A 117 5.57 -8.08 18.69
CA SER A 117 5.04 -9.26 19.38
C SER A 117 3.52 -9.36 19.48
N THR A 118 2.88 -9.93 18.47
CA THR A 118 1.51 -10.47 18.63
C THR A 118 1.32 -11.76 17.87
N LYS A 119 0.83 -12.79 18.58
CA LYS A 119 0.13 -13.91 17.95
C LYS A 119 -1.16 -13.38 17.30
N LYS A 120 -1.73 -14.11 16.35
CA LYS A 120 -2.92 -13.76 15.54
C LYS A 120 -3.28 -12.28 15.30
N ILE A 121 -3.17 -11.87 14.05
CA ILE A 121 -3.55 -10.56 13.50
C ILE A 121 -4.61 -10.76 12.44
N ARG A 122 -5.55 -9.81 12.35
CA ARG A 122 -6.51 -9.72 11.25
C ARG A 122 -6.28 -8.43 10.47
N MET A 123 -6.32 -8.53 9.15
CA MET A 123 -6.38 -7.39 8.25
C MET A 123 -7.82 -6.90 8.13
N GLU A 124 -8.05 -5.61 8.33
CA GLU A 124 -9.36 -4.99 8.16
C GLU A 124 -9.31 -3.90 7.08
N CYS A 125 -10.30 -3.89 6.17
CA CYS A 125 -10.39 -2.91 5.09
C CYS A 125 -11.01 -1.60 5.57
N LEU A 126 -10.39 -0.47 5.20
CA LEU A 126 -10.86 0.87 5.56
C LEU A 126 -12.21 1.22 4.91
N SER A 127 -12.45 0.75 3.68
CA SER A 127 -13.71 0.97 2.95
C SER A 127 -14.92 0.38 3.69
N LEU A 128 -14.73 -0.79 4.33
CA LEU A 128 -15.76 -1.44 5.14
C LEU A 128 -16.02 -0.67 6.44
N MET A 129 -15.00 -0.07 7.05
CA MET A 129 -15.17 0.77 8.24
C MET A 129 -15.97 2.04 7.93
N LYS A 130 -15.64 2.76 6.84
CA LYS A 130 -16.41 3.93 6.41
C LYS A 130 -17.89 3.58 6.21
N LYS A 131 -18.15 2.49 5.48
CA LYS A 131 -19.51 2.03 5.20
C LYS A 131 -20.26 1.61 6.48
N LYS A 132 -19.57 1.00 7.43
CA LYS A 132 -20.14 0.65 8.74
C LYS A 132 -20.47 1.89 9.58
N GLN A 133 -19.64 2.94 9.49
CA GLN A 133 -19.86 4.20 10.19
C GLN A 133 -21.00 5.01 9.58
N GLU A 134 -21.09 5.08 8.25
CA GLU A 134 -22.25 5.66 7.54
C GLU A 134 -23.56 4.96 7.92
N LEU A 135 -23.56 3.62 7.93
CA LEU A 135 -24.73 2.84 8.33
C LEU A 135 -25.14 3.12 9.79
N LEU A 136 -24.17 3.31 10.68
CA LEU A 136 -24.38 3.69 12.08
C LEU A 136 -25.01 5.07 12.19
N GLU A 137 -24.54 6.05 11.41
CA GLU A 137 -25.13 7.39 11.38
C GLU A 137 -26.56 7.40 10.83
N GLU A 138 -26.83 6.60 9.79
CA GLU A 138 -28.18 6.41 9.25
C GLU A 138 -29.13 5.80 10.29
N ILE A 139 -28.67 4.76 11.01
CA ILE A 139 -29.44 4.12 12.08
C ILE A 139 -29.70 5.10 13.23
N MET A 140 -28.68 5.83 13.69
CA MET A 140 -28.81 6.80 14.78
C MET A 140 -29.74 7.96 14.40
N THR A 141 -29.65 8.46 13.16
CA THR A 141 -30.55 9.49 12.62
C THR A 141 -31.99 8.98 12.51
N GLY A 142 -32.16 7.71 12.10
CA GLY A 142 -33.46 7.05 12.05
C GLY A 142 -34.11 6.90 13.43
N ILE A 143 -33.34 6.50 14.44
CA ILE A 143 -33.79 6.38 15.83
C ILE A 143 -34.17 7.77 16.39
N LEU A 144 -33.35 8.79 16.16
CA LEU A 144 -33.63 10.17 16.58
C LEU A 144 -34.91 10.72 15.94
N LYS A 145 -35.14 10.51 14.64
CA LYS A 145 -36.40 10.88 13.98
C LYS A 145 -37.60 10.12 14.51
N GLY A 146 -37.43 8.84 14.87
CA GLY A 146 -38.46 8.03 15.49
C GLY A 146 -38.85 8.51 16.90
N ILE A 147 -37.89 9.02 17.67
CA ILE A 147 -38.15 9.60 19.00
C ILE A 147 -38.88 10.95 18.89
N VAL A 148 -38.50 11.81 17.94
CA VAL A 148 -39.10 13.14 17.74
C VAL A 148 -40.54 13.08 17.18
N LEU A 149 -40.94 11.97 16.55
CA LEU A 149 -42.31 11.76 16.05
C LEU A 149 -43.28 11.17 17.10
N VAL A 150 -42.80 10.87 18.30
CA VAL A 150 -43.58 10.26 19.41
C VAL A 150 -43.89 11.29 20.52
N GLU A 151 -43.42 12.53 20.39
CA GLU A 151 -43.89 13.71 21.16
C GLU A 151 -44.84 14.57 20.31
#